data_AF-A0A3M7H4W7-F1
#
_entry.id   AF-A0A3M7H4W7-F1
#
_cell.length_a   1.000
_cell.length_b   1.000
_cell.length_c   1.000
_cell.angle_alpha   90.00
_cell.angle_beta   90.00
_cell.angle_gamma   90.00
#
_symmetry.space_group_name_H-M   'P 1'
#
loop_
_entity.id
_entity.type
_entity.pdbx_description
1 polymer ?
#
loop_
_entity_poly.entity_id
_entity_poly.type
_entity_poly.pdbx_seq_one_letter_code
_entity_poly.pdbx_strand_id
1 'polypeptide(L)'
;MLVHLLPASLLALALAPLATLAADATPALNNPPGTGYQAILPTSKSSVSGEIQIGSTPSGKGANVQVIVRNLPSEGGPFSMFDPNTFSGCVSRTDVDIAYHIHEYPVPADGNCTGTGAHLDPFGRGEDPPCDDTKPETCQVGDLAGKHGKLTPQRYSDNYDDAFLSLVPGDQEFIGGKSIVVHFANKTRITCADLVLLGGNSTSTNSTSTNSTMTLSLSVPSGTASNTASRTDSSMTSSTASETATGESNAAVTMGAYGLGAGLMGMLAFLL
;
A
#
# COMPACT_ATOMS: atom_id res chain seq x y z
N MET A 1 -7.72 -26.96 -75.53
CA MET A 1 -7.53 -26.12 -74.32
C MET A 1 -8.22 -26.81 -73.16
N LEU A 2 -7.48 -27.43 -72.25
CA LEU A 2 -8.01 -27.74 -70.92
C LEU A 2 -6.83 -27.78 -69.95
N VAL A 3 -6.70 -26.70 -69.18
CA VAL A 3 -5.64 -26.48 -68.20
C VAL A 3 -6.09 -27.15 -66.90
N HIS A 4 -5.37 -28.19 -66.47
CA HIS A 4 -5.58 -28.80 -65.15
C HIS A 4 -4.97 -27.91 -64.06
N LEU A 5 -5.84 -27.28 -63.27
CA LEU A 5 -5.49 -26.59 -62.02
C LEU A 5 -5.50 -27.62 -60.87
N LEU A 6 -4.35 -27.86 -60.25
CA LEU A 6 -4.22 -28.55 -58.97
C LEU A 6 -4.39 -27.54 -57.83
N PRO A 7 -5.16 -27.85 -56.77
CA PRO A 7 -5.29 -26.95 -55.62
C PRO A 7 -4.06 -27.08 -54.72
N ALA A 8 -3.37 -25.95 -54.50
CA ALA A 8 -2.34 -25.84 -53.47
C ALA A 8 -3.01 -25.84 -52.09
N SER A 9 -2.81 -26.91 -51.32
CA SER A 9 -3.27 -27.01 -49.94
C SER A 9 -2.34 -26.18 -49.05
N LEU A 10 -2.77 -24.98 -48.65
CA LEU A 10 -2.11 -24.20 -47.59
C LEU A 10 -2.34 -24.89 -46.25
N LEU A 11 -1.28 -25.43 -45.65
CA LEU A 11 -1.27 -25.93 -44.28
C LEU A 11 -1.08 -24.73 -43.34
N ALA A 12 -2.16 -24.25 -42.72
CA ALA A 12 -2.08 -23.21 -41.69
C ALA A 12 -1.56 -23.83 -40.39
N LEU A 13 -0.32 -23.53 -40.01
CA LEU A 13 0.24 -23.86 -38.69
C LEU A 13 -0.42 -22.95 -37.65
N ALA A 14 -1.36 -23.48 -36.88
CA ALA A 14 -1.93 -22.79 -35.73
C ALA A 14 -0.85 -22.69 -34.64
N LEU A 15 -0.27 -21.50 -34.45
CA LEU A 15 0.50 -21.17 -33.26
C LEU A 15 -0.49 -21.03 -32.10
N ALA A 16 -0.57 -22.04 -31.25
CA ALA A 16 -1.24 -21.91 -29.96
C ALA A 16 -0.43 -20.93 -29.07
N PRO A 17 -1.07 -19.98 -28.38
CA PRO A 17 -0.35 -19.11 -27.45
C PRO A 17 0.21 -19.98 -26.31
N LEU A 18 1.50 -19.83 -26.01
CA LEU A 18 2.07 -20.38 -24.79
C LEU A 18 1.38 -19.71 -23.61
N ALA A 19 0.63 -20.48 -22.81
CA ALA A 19 0.18 -20.02 -21.51
C ALA A 19 1.43 -19.82 -20.63
N THR A 20 1.80 -18.57 -20.38
CA THR A 20 2.76 -18.22 -19.33
C THR A 20 2.11 -18.58 -18.00
N LEU A 21 2.61 -19.63 -17.35
CA LEU A 21 2.20 -19.98 -16.00
C LEU A 21 2.61 -18.83 -15.06
N ALA A 22 1.72 -18.48 -14.14
CA ALA A 22 2.04 -17.53 -13.06
C ALA A 22 3.29 -18.00 -12.31
N ALA A 23 4.19 -17.06 -12.01
CA ALA A 23 5.40 -17.32 -11.24
C ALA A 23 5.44 -16.42 -10.00
N ASP A 24 6.15 -16.87 -8.97
CA ASP A 24 6.39 -16.05 -7.79
C ASP A 24 7.33 -14.89 -8.15
N ALA A 25 7.03 -13.71 -7.61
CA ALA A 25 7.88 -12.55 -7.76
C ALA A 25 9.19 -12.75 -6.98
N THR A 26 10.31 -12.42 -7.61
CA THR A 26 11.61 -12.38 -6.92
C THR A 26 11.83 -11.01 -6.30
N PRO A 27 12.46 -10.92 -5.10
CA PRO A 27 12.81 -9.62 -4.53
C PRO A 27 13.65 -8.78 -5.48
N ALA A 28 13.28 -7.50 -5.64
CA ALA A 28 14.01 -6.54 -6.45
C ALA A 28 15.37 -6.24 -5.80
N LEU A 29 16.42 -6.18 -6.62
CA LEU A 29 17.80 -5.97 -6.19
C LEU A 29 18.43 -4.81 -6.96
N ASN A 30 19.47 -4.23 -6.37
CA ASN A 30 20.29 -3.17 -6.97
C ASN A 30 19.52 -1.88 -7.28
N ASN A 31 18.46 -1.58 -6.53
CA ASN A 31 17.77 -0.29 -6.61
C ASN A 31 18.78 0.85 -6.38
N PRO A 32 18.91 1.82 -7.30
CA PRO A 32 20.04 2.75 -7.26
C PRO A 32 19.97 3.67 -6.03
N PRO A 33 21.05 3.85 -5.27
CA PRO A 33 21.03 4.68 -4.06
C PRO A 33 20.52 6.10 -4.32
N GLY A 34 19.63 6.58 -3.44
CA GLY A 34 19.08 7.93 -3.53
C GLY A 34 18.04 8.15 -4.64
N THR A 35 17.69 7.12 -5.40
CA THR A 35 16.60 7.19 -6.39
C THR A 35 15.25 7.10 -5.69
N GLY A 36 14.28 7.88 -6.15
CA GLY A 36 12.90 7.74 -5.74
C GLY A 36 11.93 8.33 -6.75
N TYR A 37 10.68 7.91 -6.68
CA TYR A 37 9.58 8.39 -7.51
C TYR A 37 8.46 8.90 -6.61
N GLN A 38 7.69 9.86 -7.11
CA GLN A 38 6.57 10.47 -6.42
C GLN A 38 5.34 10.49 -7.31
N ALA A 39 4.21 10.15 -6.71
CA ALA A 39 2.89 10.29 -7.28
C ALA A 39 2.09 11.29 -6.43
N ILE A 40 1.69 12.42 -7.04
CA ILE A 40 0.85 13.44 -6.41
C ILE A 40 -0.59 13.25 -6.89
N LEU A 41 -1.48 12.84 -5.99
CA LEU A 41 -2.88 12.60 -6.33
C LEU A 41 -3.62 13.93 -6.59
N PRO A 42 -4.18 14.15 -7.79
CA PRO A 42 -4.80 15.42 -8.16
C PRO A 42 -6.18 15.59 -7.53
N THR A 43 -6.54 16.84 -7.22
CA THR A 43 -7.87 17.23 -6.71
C THR A 43 -8.87 17.62 -7.79
N SER A 44 -8.48 17.59 -9.07
CA SER A 44 -9.32 18.05 -10.19
C SER A 44 -10.42 17.07 -10.59
N LYS A 45 -10.30 15.78 -10.23
CA LYS A 45 -11.24 14.71 -10.59
C LYS A 45 -11.92 14.06 -9.38
N SER A 46 -11.35 14.20 -8.19
CA SER A 46 -11.88 13.67 -6.94
C SER A 46 -11.47 14.56 -5.76
N SER A 47 -12.14 14.45 -4.62
CA SER A 47 -11.70 15.09 -3.38
C SER A 47 -10.49 14.41 -2.74
N VAL A 48 -10.23 13.14 -3.12
CA VAL A 48 -9.08 12.37 -2.62
C VAL A 48 -7.80 13.00 -3.14
N SER A 49 -6.91 13.33 -2.23
CA SER A 49 -5.67 14.03 -2.51
C SER A 49 -4.56 13.48 -1.64
N GLY A 50 -3.31 13.64 -2.04
CA GLY A 50 -2.22 13.10 -1.27
C GLY A 50 -0.98 12.89 -2.10
N GLU A 51 -0.05 12.17 -1.51
CA GLU A 51 1.26 11.91 -2.07
C GLU A 51 1.71 10.51 -1.67
N ILE A 52 2.29 9.80 -2.64
CA ILE A 52 2.96 8.52 -2.43
C ILE A 52 4.38 8.69 -2.95
N GLN A 53 5.36 8.44 -2.09
CA GLN A 53 6.78 8.43 -2.46
C GLN A 53 7.32 7.01 -2.35
N ILE A 54 8.08 6.58 -3.36
CA ILE A 54 8.71 5.25 -3.40
C ILE A 54 10.19 5.45 -3.67
N GLY A 55 11.04 5.12 -2.70
CA GLY A 55 12.48 5.36 -2.76
C GLY A 55 13.31 4.10 -2.51
N SER A 56 14.55 4.09 -2.99
CA SER A 56 15.47 2.98 -2.75
C SER A 56 15.73 2.79 -1.26
N THR A 57 15.66 1.55 -0.78
CA THR A 57 16.12 1.24 0.58
C THR A 57 17.65 1.41 0.67
N PRO A 58 18.22 1.67 1.86
CA PRO A 58 19.68 1.77 2.02
C PRO A 58 20.44 0.51 1.58
N SER A 59 19.78 -0.65 1.59
CA SER A 59 20.35 -1.92 1.17
C SER A 59 20.37 -2.15 -0.35
N GLY A 60 19.65 -1.31 -1.11
CA GLY A 60 19.39 -1.50 -2.54
C GLY A 60 18.44 -2.68 -2.85
N LYS A 61 17.86 -3.32 -1.83
CA LYS A 61 16.85 -4.38 -1.98
C LYS A 61 15.46 -3.82 -1.73
N GLY A 62 14.53 -4.05 -2.65
CA GLY A 62 13.19 -3.47 -2.58
C GLY A 62 13.18 -1.94 -2.49
N ALA A 63 12.01 -1.39 -2.21
CA ALA A 63 11.80 0.05 -2.07
C ALA A 63 11.03 0.38 -0.80
N ASN A 64 11.35 1.51 -0.19
CA ASN A 64 10.58 2.10 0.89
C ASN A 64 9.42 2.91 0.29
N VAL A 65 8.21 2.67 0.77
CA VAL A 65 6.98 3.33 0.33
C VAL A 65 6.43 4.17 1.46
N GLN A 66 6.30 5.47 1.22
CA GLN A 66 5.69 6.43 2.13
C GLN A 66 4.39 6.92 1.54
N VAL A 67 3.30 6.73 2.28
CA VAL A 67 1.94 7.03 1.83
C VAL A 67 1.37 8.13 2.71
N ILE A 68 0.78 9.16 2.10
CA ILE A 68 -0.04 10.16 2.77
C ILE A 68 -1.23 10.50 1.86
N VAL A 69 -2.41 9.97 2.15
CA VAL A 69 -3.66 10.25 1.43
C VAL A 69 -4.63 10.99 2.34
N ARG A 70 -5.55 11.77 1.80
CA ARG A 70 -6.50 12.59 2.55
C ARG A 70 -7.84 12.58 1.84
N ASN A 71 -8.88 12.98 2.59
CA ASN A 71 -10.26 13.07 2.10
C ASN A 71 -10.75 11.76 1.49
N LEU A 72 -10.32 10.64 2.08
CA LEU A 72 -10.79 9.31 1.69
C LEU A 72 -12.33 9.26 1.88
N PRO A 73 -13.07 8.76 0.87
CA PRO A 73 -14.52 8.64 0.99
C PRO A 73 -14.90 7.73 2.16
N SER A 74 -15.92 8.15 2.92
CA SER A 74 -16.49 7.36 4.03
C SER A 74 -17.62 6.41 3.58
N GLU A 75 -17.99 6.48 2.29
CA GLU A 75 -19.03 5.65 1.67
C GLU A 75 -18.62 5.38 0.21
N GLY A 76 -18.97 4.21 -0.33
CA GLY A 76 -18.66 3.84 -1.72
C GLY A 76 -18.05 2.44 -1.84
N GLY A 77 -18.05 1.90 -3.06
CA GLY A 77 -17.72 0.50 -3.31
C GLY A 77 -18.93 -0.44 -3.17
N PRO A 78 -18.79 -1.74 -3.48
CA PRO A 78 -19.80 -2.72 -3.15
C PRO A 78 -19.80 -2.88 -1.64
N PHE A 79 -20.97 -2.86 -1.00
CA PHE A 79 -21.12 -3.24 0.40
C PHE A 79 -20.85 -4.75 0.55
N SER A 80 -19.61 -5.20 0.39
CA SER A 80 -19.23 -6.60 0.59
C SER A 80 -18.70 -6.82 2.00
N MET A 81 -19.56 -6.57 2.98
CA MET A 81 -19.64 -7.37 4.20
C MET A 81 -21.06 -7.25 4.76
N PHE A 82 -22.04 -7.81 4.04
CA PHE A 82 -23.10 -8.51 4.73
C PHE A 82 -22.63 -9.96 4.90
N ASP A 83 -21.81 -10.20 5.94
CA ASP A 83 -21.61 -11.56 6.42
C ASP A 83 -22.89 -11.98 7.16
N PRO A 84 -23.65 -12.97 6.65
CA PRO A 84 -24.88 -13.42 7.31
C PRO A 84 -24.63 -14.07 8.69
N ASN A 85 -23.37 -14.35 9.06
CA ASN A 85 -22.99 -14.90 10.36
C ASN A 85 -22.48 -13.86 11.36
N THR A 86 -22.25 -12.62 10.94
CA THR A 86 -21.90 -11.51 11.85
C THR A 86 -23.19 -10.77 12.24
N PHE A 87 -23.83 -11.25 13.30
CA PHE A 87 -25.01 -10.63 13.92
C PHE A 87 -24.64 -9.31 14.59
N SER A 88 -24.43 -8.26 13.79
CA SER A 88 -24.54 -6.88 14.26
C SER A 88 -24.79 -5.98 13.06
N GLY A 89 -26.05 -5.57 12.89
CA GLY A 89 -26.49 -4.56 11.92
C GLY A 89 -25.98 -3.15 12.21
N CYS A 90 -24.75 -3.03 12.70
CA CYS A 90 -23.96 -1.82 12.79
C CYS A 90 -22.67 -2.07 12.00
N VAL A 91 -22.76 -2.09 10.67
CA VAL A 91 -21.55 -1.90 9.85
C VAL A 91 -21.07 -0.49 10.18
N SER A 92 -19.93 -0.41 10.85
CA SER A 92 -19.36 0.89 11.21
C SER A 92 -19.09 1.63 9.91
N ARG A 93 -19.39 2.94 9.84
CA ARG A 93 -19.11 3.83 8.69
C ARG A 93 -17.60 3.98 8.36
N THR A 94 -16.78 3.05 8.84
CA THR A 94 -15.33 3.00 8.75
C THR A 94 -14.83 1.91 7.81
N ASP A 95 -15.71 1.06 7.29
CA ASP A 95 -15.31 -0.17 6.58
C ASP A 95 -15.38 0.03 5.06
N VAL A 96 -14.90 1.18 4.58
CA VAL A 96 -14.70 1.40 3.13
C VAL A 96 -13.32 0.90 2.76
N ASP A 97 -13.30 -0.22 2.07
CA ASP A 97 -12.09 -0.80 1.49
C ASP A 97 -11.62 0.05 0.30
N ILE A 98 -10.55 0.82 0.52
CA ILE A 98 -9.89 1.61 -0.52
C ILE A 98 -8.52 0.99 -0.81
N ALA A 99 -8.43 0.36 -1.98
CA ALA A 99 -7.20 -0.22 -2.46
C ALA A 99 -6.40 0.80 -3.27
N TYR A 100 -5.10 0.57 -3.38
CA TYR A 100 -4.19 1.36 -4.20
C TYR A 100 -3.12 0.46 -4.76
N HIS A 101 -2.84 0.62 -6.05
CA HIS A 101 -1.93 -0.23 -6.78
C HIS A 101 -1.06 0.59 -7.72
N ILE A 102 0.10 0.03 -8.08
CA ILE A 102 0.86 0.49 -9.24
C ILE A 102 0.25 -0.16 -10.48
N HIS A 103 -0.10 0.65 -11.47
CA HIS A 103 -0.65 0.22 -12.75
C HIS A 103 0.41 0.26 -13.86
N GLU A 104 0.22 -0.53 -14.90
CA GLU A 104 1.25 -0.79 -15.91
C GLU A 104 1.68 0.44 -16.72
N TYR A 105 0.73 1.35 -17.00
CA TYR A 105 0.91 2.52 -17.87
C TYR A 105 0.82 3.85 -17.10
N PRO A 106 1.42 4.92 -17.65
CA PRO A 106 1.22 6.27 -17.12
C PRO A 106 -0.24 6.73 -17.29
N VAL A 107 -0.62 7.75 -16.54
CA VAL A 107 -1.91 8.43 -16.66
C VAL A 107 -1.96 9.11 -18.03
N PRO A 108 -2.99 8.85 -18.85
CA PRO A 108 -3.13 9.52 -20.15
C PRO A 108 -3.36 11.03 -20.01
N ALA A 109 -3.14 11.77 -21.09
CA ALA A 109 -3.24 13.24 -21.09
C ALA A 109 -4.62 13.80 -20.71
N ASP A 110 -5.69 13.01 -20.86
CA ASP A 110 -7.06 13.39 -20.45
C ASP A 110 -7.32 13.18 -18.94
N GLY A 111 -6.35 12.60 -18.23
CA GLY A 111 -6.44 12.26 -16.81
C GLY A 111 -7.37 11.09 -16.51
N ASN A 112 -7.76 10.29 -17.51
CA ASN A 112 -8.65 9.15 -17.30
C ASN A 112 -7.87 7.96 -16.72
N CYS A 113 -8.13 7.66 -15.46
CA CYS A 113 -7.45 6.57 -14.76
C CYS A 113 -7.65 5.21 -15.41
N THR A 114 -8.66 4.98 -16.25
CA THR A 114 -8.84 3.72 -16.98
C THR A 114 -7.67 3.44 -17.93
N GLY A 115 -7.07 4.48 -18.50
CA GLY A 115 -5.98 4.33 -19.47
C GLY A 115 -4.65 3.89 -18.85
N THR A 116 -4.54 3.82 -17.51
CA THR A 116 -3.35 3.27 -16.85
C THR A 116 -3.23 1.75 -16.98
N GLY A 117 -4.25 1.08 -17.54
CA GLY A 117 -4.24 -0.36 -17.79
C GLY A 117 -4.48 -1.21 -16.54
N ALA A 118 -3.98 -2.45 -16.56
CA ALA A 118 -4.04 -3.38 -15.44
C ALA A 118 -3.01 -3.03 -14.35
N HIS A 119 -2.99 -3.79 -13.26
CA HIS A 119 -1.94 -3.69 -12.25
C HIS A 119 -0.58 -4.08 -12.85
N LEU A 120 0.50 -3.56 -12.26
CA LEU A 120 1.85 -4.02 -12.57
C LEU A 120 1.99 -5.48 -12.12
N ASP A 121 1.87 -6.40 -13.06
CA ASP A 121 1.89 -7.84 -12.81
C ASP A 121 2.78 -8.57 -13.83
N PRO A 122 4.09 -8.35 -13.74
CA PRO A 122 5.03 -8.86 -14.73
C PRO A 122 5.19 -10.40 -14.68
N PHE A 123 4.73 -11.04 -13.60
CA PHE A 123 4.77 -12.50 -13.43
C PHE A 123 3.44 -13.20 -13.68
N GLY A 124 2.42 -12.47 -14.14
CA GLY A 124 1.13 -13.03 -14.54
C GLY A 124 0.35 -13.69 -13.41
N ARG A 125 0.49 -13.17 -12.18
CA ARG A 125 -0.16 -13.70 -10.97
C ARG A 125 -1.69 -13.59 -11.06
N GLY A 126 -2.20 -12.50 -11.59
CA GLY A 126 -3.62 -12.18 -11.68
C GLY A 126 -4.22 -11.60 -10.39
N GLU A 127 -5.52 -11.32 -10.38
CA GLU A 127 -6.21 -10.75 -9.21
C GLU A 127 -6.80 -11.83 -8.29
N ASP A 128 -7.09 -13.03 -8.82
CA ASP A 128 -7.77 -14.11 -8.11
C ASP A 128 -6.86 -15.34 -7.92
N PRO A 129 -6.78 -15.91 -6.69
CA PRO A 129 -7.40 -15.43 -5.45
C PRO A 129 -6.83 -14.07 -5.01
N PRO A 130 -7.43 -13.32 -4.06
CA PRO A 130 -6.85 -12.08 -3.54
C PRO A 130 -5.43 -12.28 -2.99
N CYS A 131 -4.63 -11.21 -2.89
CA CYS A 131 -3.29 -11.28 -2.32
C CYS A 131 -3.33 -11.81 -0.87
N ASP A 132 -2.42 -12.74 -0.57
CA ASP A 132 -2.14 -13.26 0.77
C ASP A 132 -0.88 -12.56 1.28
N ASP A 133 -1.05 -11.64 2.22
CA ASP A 133 0.04 -10.83 2.79
C ASP A 133 1.07 -11.67 3.55
N THR A 134 0.75 -12.91 3.92
CA THR A 134 1.70 -13.85 4.51
C THR A 134 2.64 -14.48 3.49
N LYS A 135 2.34 -14.34 2.19
CA LYS A 135 3.11 -14.84 1.04
C LYS A 135 3.19 -13.77 -0.06
N PRO A 136 3.77 -12.60 0.22
CA PRO A 136 3.71 -11.45 -0.67
C PRO A 136 4.42 -11.67 -2.02
N GLU A 137 5.32 -12.65 -2.11
CA GLU A 137 5.93 -13.12 -3.37
C GLU A 137 4.91 -13.70 -4.35
N THR A 138 3.76 -14.16 -3.85
CA THR A 138 2.66 -14.70 -4.66
C THR A 138 1.65 -13.63 -5.07
N CYS A 139 1.89 -12.34 -4.77
CA CYS A 139 1.02 -11.23 -5.12
C CYS A 139 1.51 -10.50 -6.38
N GLN A 140 0.63 -9.72 -7.01
CA GLN A 140 1.07 -8.85 -8.10
C GLN A 140 2.08 -7.85 -7.54
N VAL A 141 3.11 -7.54 -8.33
CA VAL A 141 4.17 -6.62 -7.90
C VAL A 141 3.60 -5.27 -7.50
N GLY A 142 2.63 -4.77 -8.29
CA GLY A 142 1.91 -3.53 -8.03
C GLY A 142 0.82 -3.59 -6.96
N ASP A 143 0.52 -4.75 -6.36
CA ASP A 143 -0.54 -4.88 -5.34
C ASP A 143 -0.07 -4.40 -3.95
N LEU A 144 0.00 -3.08 -3.78
CA LEU A 144 0.45 -2.47 -2.53
C LEU A 144 -0.57 -2.66 -1.40
N ALA A 145 -1.86 -2.48 -1.69
CA ALA A 145 -2.91 -2.61 -0.69
C ALA A 145 -3.11 -4.06 -0.20
N GLY A 146 -2.94 -5.05 -1.08
CA GLY A 146 -2.98 -6.45 -0.71
C GLY A 146 -1.81 -6.86 0.18
N LYS A 147 -0.60 -6.37 -0.11
CA LYS A 147 0.62 -6.70 0.66
C LYS A 147 0.74 -5.93 1.98
N HIS A 148 0.33 -4.66 2.01
CA HIS A 148 0.64 -3.73 3.11
C HIS A 148 -0.60 -3.15 3.79
N GLY A 149 -1.79 -3.54 3.35
CA GLY A 149 -3.07 -3.08 3.88
C GLY A 149 -3.70 -1.95 3.08
N LYS A 150 -5.04 -1.92 3.13
CA LYS A 150 -5.88 -0.93 2.44
C LYS A 150 -5.84 0.43 3.13
N LEU A 151 -6.12 1.48 2.36
CA LEU A 151 -6.32 2.82 2.90
C LEU A 151 -7.65 2.90 3.64
N THR A 152 -7.61 3.48 4.83
CA THR A 152 -8.82 3.78 5.61
C THR A 152 -8.74 5.20 6.16
N PRO A 153 -9.86 5.79 6.61
CA PRO A 153 -9.82 7.07 7.32
C PRO A 153 -8.87 7.08 8.52
N GLN A 154 -8.60 5.92 9.15
CA GLN A 154 -7.66 5.74 10.26
C GLN A 154 -6.21 5.51 9.79
N ARG A 155 -6.02 4.90 8.62
CA ARG A 155 -4.72 4.58 8.01
C ARG A 155 -4.57 5.28 6.67
N TYR A 156 -4.57 6.61 6.73
CA TYR A 156 -4.33 7.43 5.55
C TYR A 156 -2.85 7.75 5.36
N SER A 157 -2.01 7.45 6.36
CA SER A 157 -0.57 7.58 6.28
C SER A 157 0.13 6.31 6.75
N ASP A 158 1.13 5.88 6.00
CA ASP A 158 1.92 4.69 6.30
C ASP A 158 3.35 4.81 5.76
N ASN A 159 4.25 3.97 6.29
CA ASN A 159 5.62 3.85 5.84
C ASN A 159 6.10 2.40 6.00
N TYR A 160 6.41 1.73 4.90
CA TYR A 160 6.79 0.32 4.88
C TYR A 160 7.77 0.02 3.75
N ASP A 161 8.43 -1.13 3.81
CA ASP A 161 9.31 -1.61 2.74
C ASP A 161 8.59 -2.67 1.90
N ASP A 162 8.65 -2.53 0.58
CA ASP A 162 8.20 -3.53 -0.38
C ASP A 162 9.40 -4.20 -1.05
N ALA A 163 9.51 -5.52 -0.89
CA ALA A 163 10.65 -6.28 -1.39
C ALA A 163 10.70 -6.41 -2.92
N PHE A 164 9.60 -6.15 -3.64
CA PHE A 164 9.42 -6.54 -5.05
C PHE A 164 9.42 -5.35 -6.01
N LEU A 165 9.36 -4.11 -5.52
CA LEU A 165 9.41 -2.93 -6.37
C LEU A 165 10.85 -2.64 -6.84
N SER A 166 11.03 -2.57 -8.16
CA SER A 166 12.30 -2.14 -8.76
C SER A 166 12.28 -0.66 -9.15
N LEU A 167 13.42 -0.01 -8.92
CA LEU A 167 13.74 1.35 -9.32
C LEU A 167 14.82 1.36 -10.42
N VAL A 168 15.20 0.19 -10.93
CA VAL A 168 16.18 0.00 -12.00
C VAL A 168 15.48 0.02 -13.37
N PRO A 169 15.77 1.00 -14.24
CA PRO A 169 15.16 1.03 -15.58
C PRO A 169 15.49 -0.23 -16.38
N GLY A 170 14.46 -0.88 -16.91
CA GLY A 170 14.58 -2.10 -17.71
C GLY A 170 14.22 -3.38 -16.97
N ASP A 171 14.15 -3.35 -15.63
CA ASP A 171 13.58 -4.45 -14.86
C ASP A 171 12.08 -4.61 -15.18
N GLN A 172 11.57 -5.84 -15.09
CA GLN A 172 10.17 -6.13 -15.37
C GLN A 172 9.24 -5.49 -14.31
N GLU A 173 9.76 -5.32 -13.09
CA GLU A 173 9.11 -4.73 -11.92
C GLU A 173 9.38 -3.23 -11.79
N PHE A 174 10.06 -2.62 -12.77
CA PHE A 174 10.48 -1.22 -12.72
C PHE A 174 9.27 -0.29 -12.59
N ILE A 175 9.23 0.57 -11.58
CA ILE A 175 8.06 1.42 -11.30
C ILE A 175 8.07 2.77 -12.03
N GLY A 176 9.20 3.18 -12.59
CA GLY A 176 9.31 4.51 -13.22
C GLY A 176 8.48 4.60 -14.51
N GLY A 177 7.76 5.71 -14.67
CA GLY A 177 6.88 5.92 -15.83
C GLY A 177 5.56 5.13 -15.77
N LYS A 178 5.27 4.53 -14.61
CA LYS A 178 3.98 3.89 -14.29
C LYS A 178 3.11 4.87 -13.50
N SER A 179 1.98 4.39 -13.00
CA SER A 179 1.06 5.23 -12.21
C SER A 179 0.58 4.54 -10.95
N ILE A 180 0.21 5.32 -9.94
CA ILE A 180 -0.59 4.88 -8.80
C ILE A 180 -2.05 5.11 -9.12
N VAL A 181 -2.91 4.14 -8.82
CA VAL A 181 -4.36 4.29 -8.86
C VAL A 181 -4.93 3.94 -7.50
N VAL A 182 -5.84 4.78 -7.01
CA VAL A 182 -6.63 4.53 -5.80
C VAL A 182 -8.05 4.18 -6.22
N HIS A 183 -8.62 3.09 -5.71
CA HIS A 183 -9.94 2.62 -6.12
C HIS A 183 -10.71 1.93 -4.99
N PHE A 184 -12.03 1.86 -5.16
CA PHE A 184 -12.89 1.07 -4.28
C PHE A 184 -12.74 -0.45 -4.54
N ALA A 185 -13.25 -1.28 -3.63
CA ALA A 185 -13.27 -2.74 -3.81
C ALA A 185 -14.01 -3.25 -5.07
N ASN A 186 -14.95 -2.47 -5.65
CA ASN A 186 -15.58 -2.80 -6.95
C ASN A 186 -14.72 -2.38 -8.15
N LYS A 187 -13.44 -2.04 -7.93
CA LYS A 187 -12.48 -1.62 -8.96
C LYS A 187 -12.78 -0.26 -9.59
N THR A 188 -13.75 0.49 -9.05
CA THR A 188 -14.01 1.87 -9.50
C THR A 188 -12.85 2.78 -9.11
N ARG A 189 -12.12 3.29 -10.11
CA ARG A 189 -10.95 4.16 -9.94
C ARG A 189 -11.39 5.55 -9.47
N ILE A 190 -10.88 5.98 -8.32
CA ILE A 190 -11.20 7.25 -7.66
C ILE A 190 -10.27 8.36 -8.17
N THR A 191 -8.97 8.10 -8.12
CA THR A 191 -7.92 9.04 -8.54
C THR A 191 -6.67 8.26 -8.96
N CYS A 192 -5.81 8.90 -9.73
CA CYS A 192 -4.57 8.32 -10.21
C CYS A 192 -3.52 9.41 -10.46
N ALA A 193 -2.25 9.03 -10.41
CA ALA A 193 -1.13 9.92 -10.66
C ALA A 193 0.09 9.15 -11.19
N ASP A 194 0.88 9.81 -12.03
CA ASP A 194 2.14 9.26 -12.53
C ASP A 194 3.18 9.13 -11.42
N LEU A 195 4.01 8.09 -11.51
CA LEU A 195 5.23 7.93 -10.73
C LEU A 195 6.37 8.67 -11.43
N VAL A 196 6.64 9.88 -10.97
CA VAL A 196 7.62 10.80 -11.54
C VAL A 196 8.91 10.79 -10.72
N LEU A 197 10.07 10.78 -11.38
CA LEU A 197 11.38 10.74 -10.73
C LEU A 197 11.60 11.97 -9.83
N LEU A 198 11.92 11.74 -8.56
CA LEU A 198 12.30 12.78 -7.60
C LEU A 198 13.68 13.35 -7.95
N GLY A 199 13.77 14.67 -8.09
CA GLY A 199 15.01 15.37 -8.43
C GLY A 199 15.46 15.23 -9.89
N GLY A 200 14.75 14.45 -10.70
CA GLY A 200 14.87 14.46 -12.16
C GLY A 200 14.18 15.69 -12.74
N ASN A 201 14.80 16.33 -13.74
CA ASN A 201 14.24 17.49 -14.42
C ASN A 201 13.02 17.09 -15.27
N SER A 202 11.90 16.82 -14.61
CA SER A 202 10.61 16.63 -15.26
C SER A 202 10.34 17.88 -16.07
N THR A 203 10.11 17.70 -17.37
CA THR A 203 9.67 18.74 -18.28
C THR A 203 8.21 19.07 -17.95
N SER A 204 7.97 19.61 -16.75
CA SER A 204 6.82 20.46 -16.54
C SER A 204 7.21 21.82 -17.10
N THR A 205 6.42 22.30 -18.03
CA THR A 205 6.45 23.69 -18.44
C THR A 205 6.28 24.56 -17.19
N ASN A 206 7.35 25.31 -16.89
CA ASN A 206 7.40 26.47 -16.02
C ASN A 206 7.42 26.20 -14.50
N SER A 207 8.61 26.05 -13.91
CA SER A 207 9.06 26.81 -12.72
C SER A 207 10.53 26.57 -12.39
N THR A 208 11.16 27.64 -11.92
CA THR A 208 12.59 27.87 -11.68
C THR A 208 13.28 26.80 -10.82
N SER A 209 14.45 26.35 -11.29
CA SER A 209 15.32 25.39 -10.62
C SER A 209 15.96 25.97 -9.35
N THR A 210 15.85 25.26 -8.22
CA THR A 210 16.83 25.35 -7.12
C THR A 210 17.24 23.95 -6.70
N ASN A 211 18.54 23.68 -6.86
CA ASN A 211 19.22 22.47 -6.42
C ASN A 211 19.07 22.35 -4.89
N SER A 212 18.50 21.27 -4.37
CA SER A 212 18.39 21.07 -2.91
C SER A 212 18.57 19.60 -2.55
N THR A 213 19.64 19.36 -1.79
CA THR A 213 19.91 18.16 -1.00
C THR A 213 18.72 17.81 -0.10
N MET A 214 18.34 16.53 -0.11
CA MET A 214 17.20 15.98 0.61
C MET A 214 17.38 16.07 2.14
N THR A 215 16.45 16.76 2.81
CA THR A 215 16.19 16.63 4.25
C THR A 215 14.70 16.35 4.45
N LEU A 216 14.37 15.13 4.89
CA LEU A 216 13.01 14.76 5.27
C LEU A 216 12.57 15.59 6.48
N SER A 217 11.45 16.29 6.34
CA SER A 217 10.83 17.05 7.44
C SER A 217 9.37 16.62 7.59
N LEU A 218 9.07 15.82 8.61
CA LEU A 218 7.70 15.63 9.08
C LEU A 218 7.27 16.91 9.83
N SER A 219 6.39 17.70 9.23
CA SER A 219 5.81 18.88 9.89
C SER A 219 4.48 18.51 10.54
N VAL A 220 4.50 18.39 11.88
CA VAL A 220 3.31 18.37 12.74
C VAL A 220 2.83 19.83 12.91
N PRO A 221 1.54 20.16 12.70
CA PRO A 221 1.07 21.53 12.86
C PRO A 221 0.94 21.91 14.34
N SER A 222 1.77 22.85 14.80
CA SER A 222 1.62 23.51 16.11
C SER A 222 0.59 24.64 16.02
N GLY A 223 -0.47 24.55 16.84
CA GLY A 223 -1.44 25.61 17.05
C GLY A 223 -0.84 26.87 17.66
N THR A 224 -1.29 28.02 17.18
CA THR A 224 -0.84 29.37 17.53
C THR A 224 -1.17 29.75 18.98
N ALA A 225 -0.16 30.33 19.64
CA ALA A 225 -0.19 30.85 21.00
C ALA A 225 -0.93 32.20 21.14
N SER A 226 -1.30 32.58 22.36
CA SER A 226 -1.56 33.98 22.73
C SER A 226 -1.10 34.31 24.15
N ASN A 227 -0.13 35.23 24.19
CA ASN A 227 0.12 36.34 25.13
C ASN A 227 0.29 36.07 26.64
N THR A 228 1.46 36.44 27.20
CA THR A 228 1.70 37.77 27.83
C THR A 228 3.01 37.82 28.66
N ALA A 229 3.82 38.85 28.38
CA ALA A 229 4.79 39.62 29.21
C ALA A 229 5.86 38.95 30.13
N SER A 230 7.12 39.16 29.71
CA SER A 230 8.27 39.77 30.44
C SER A 230 8.30 39.79 31.97
N ARG A 231 9.38 39.24 32.56
CA ARG A 231 10.39 39.97 33.36
C ARG A 231 11.57 39.08 33.77
N THR A 232 12.77 39.64 33.64
CA THR A 232 14.04 39.25 34.27
C THR A 232 14.01 39.39 35.80
N ASP A 233 14.61 38.45 36.54
CA ASP A 233 15.77 38.68 37.44
C ASP A 233 15.89 37.62 38.56
N SER A 234 17.15 37.31 38.87
CA SER A 234 17.73 36.88 40.16
C SER A 234 17.51 35.48 40.78
N SER A 235 18.62 35.09 41.42
CA SER A 235 19.03 33.86 42.07
C SER A 235 18.45 33.58 43.46
N MET A 236 18.72 32.35 43.93
CA MET A 236 19.03 31.91 45.30
C MET A 236 18.00 31.01 46.02
N THR A 237 18.43 29.76 46.19
CA THR A 237 18.59 29.02 47.46
C THR A 237 17.36 28.54 48.25
N SER A 238 17.54 27.34 48.80
CA SER A 238 16.63 26.41 49.46
C SER A 238 15.78 26.94 50.61
N SER A 239 14.63 26.29 50.85
CA SER A 239 14.28 25.83 52.20
C SER A 239 13.26 24.69 52.19
N THR A 240 13.38 23.88 53.24
CA THR A 240 12.77 22.59 53.58
C THR A 240 11.44 22.77 54.32
N ALA A 241 10.46 21.88 54.10
CA ALA A 241 9.50 21.28 55.06
C ALA A 241 8.32 20.69 54.25
N SER A 242 8.13 19.36 54.21
CA SER A 242 7.43 18.52 55.21
C SER A 242 5.92 18.81 55.30
N GLU A 243 5.09 17.93 54.74
CA GLU A 243 4.00 17.27 55.47
C GLU A 243 3.36 16.09 54.70
N THR A 244 2.84 15.17 55.51
CA THR A 244 2.39 13.77 55.37
C THR A 244 1.03 13.54 54.67
N ALA A 245 0.84 12.39 54.00
CA ALA A 245 -0.40 11.57 53.91
C ALA A 245 -0.20 10.33 52.99
N THR A 246 -0.01 9.10 53.49
CA THR A 246 -0.99 8.00 53.74
C THR A 246 -1.56 7.25 52.52
N GLY A 247 -1.30 5.92 52.50
CA GLY A 247 -2.12 4.82 51.95
C GLY A 247 -2.15 4.65 50.43
N GLU A 248 -2.27 3.48 49.80
CA GLU A 248 -2.35 2.08 50.21
C GLU A 248 -2.16 1.26 48.92
N SER A 249 -1.47 0.12 49.01
CA SER A 249 -1.12 -0.76 47.90
C SER A 249 -2.15 -1.88 47.69
N ASN A 250 -2.52 -2.16 46.44
CA ASN A 250 -3.16 -3.41 46.02
C ASN A 250 -2.71 -3.73 44.58
N ALA A 251 -2.56 -4.96 44.10
CA ALA A 251 -2.16 -6.26 44.61
C ALA A 251 -2.04 -7.12 43.33
N ALA A 252 -1.00 -7.94 43.23
CA ALA A 252 -0.77 -8.86 42.11
C ALA A 252 -1.78 -10.02 42.13
N VAL A 253 -2.25 -10.45 40.95
CA VAL A 253 -3.03 -11.69 40.80
C VAL A 253 -2.16 -12.76 40.16
N THR A 254 -1.73 -13.69 41.01
CA THR A 254 -1.07 -14.96 40.69
C THR A 254 -2.13 -16.01 40.34
N MET A 255 -1.96 -16.71 39.23
CA MET A 255 -2.76 -17.88 38.83
C MET A 255 -2.26 -19.13 39.58
N GLY A 256 -3.13 -19.72 40.39
CA GLY A 256 -2.92 -20.98 41.10
C GLY A 256 -3.78 -22.12 40.54
N ALA A 257 -3.17 -23.30 40.42
CA ALA A 257 -3.74 -24.53 39.90
C ALA A 257 -4.31 -25.44 41.02
N TYR A 258 -5.43 -26.12 40.72
CA TYR A 258 -5.90 -27.43 41.24
C TYR A 258 -6.96 -27.92 40.20
N GLY A 259 -7.12 -29.15 39.74
CA GLY A 259 -6.62 -30.47 40.13
C GLY A 259 -7.79 -31.48 40.17
N LEU A 260 -7.69 -32.56 39.36
CA LEU A 260 -8.30 -33.91 39.50
C LEU A 260 -9.71 -34.21 38.91
N GLY A 261 -9.79 -35.28 38.09
CA GLY A 261 -10.96 -36.20 38.13
C GLY A 261 -11.45 -36.92 36.86
N ALA A 262 -10.72 -37.95 36.39
CA ALA A 262 -11.16 -39.28 35.94
C ALA A 262 -12.29 -39.54 34.89
N GLY A 263 -11.98 -40.50 33.99
CA GLY A 263 -12.92 -41.41 33.27
C GLY A 263 -12.87 -41.26 31.75
N LEU A 264 -12.89 -42.26 30.88
CA LEU A 264 -12.91 -43.72 30.95
C LEU A 264 -12.56 -44.23 29.52
N MET A 265 -11.94 -45.41 29.45
CA MET A 265 -11.55 -46.17 28.26
C MET A 265 -12.67 -46.38 27.21
N GLY A 266 -12.30 -46.48 25.93
CA GLY A 266 -13.22 -46.92 24.86
C GLY A 266 -12.57 -47.05 23.48
N MET A 267 -11.75 -48.08 23.30
CA MET A 267 -11.23 -48.55 22.01
C MET A 267 -12.30 -49.44 21.37
N LEU A 268 -12.74 -49.17 20.13
CA LEU A 268 -13.33 -50.19 19.25
C LEU A 268 -13.42 -49.71 17.80
N ALA A 269 -12.61 -50.36 16.97
CA ALA A 269 -12.78 -50.44 15.53
C ALA A 269 -14.02 -51.28 15.21
N PHE A 270 -14.81 -50.88 14.21
CA PHE A 270 -15.51 -51.84 13.34
C PHE A 270 -15.77 -51.20 11.97
N LEU A 271 -15.54 -52.02 10.95
CA LEU A 271 -15.71 -51.75 9.53
C LEU A 271 -17.15 -51.34 9.19
N LEU A 272 -17.28 -50.45 8.21
CA LEU A 272 -17.97 -50.66 6.93
C LEU A 272 -17.48 -49.61 5.91
#